data_AF-A0A7X2KGU1-F1
#
_entry.id   AF-A0A7X2KGU1-F1
#
_cell.length_a   1.000
_cell.length_b   1.000
_cell.length_c   1.000
_cell.angle_alpha   90.00
_cell.angle_beta   90.00
_cell.angle_gamma   90.00
#
_symmetry.space_group_name_H-M   'P 1'
#
loop_
_entity.id
_entity.type
_entity.pdbx_description
1 polymer ?
#
loop_
_entity_poly.entity_id
_entity_poly.type
_entity_poly.pdbx_seq_one_letter_code
_entity_poly.pdbx_strand_id
1 'polypeptide(L)'
;MQFDVKTVNKLLGIEESYKAPEKMLQLMLDDQQRPGLFKQFLAVSTDLKFDWFHEYFEDEQAERKSKKQDFTPDSVATLLNRLTARQSNDNAYYEVAAGTGGILIKHWWNDLTHNSIFTYDPRSYWYQAEEMSDRAIPFLLFNMAIRGMNGVAIHCDSLSRRAKDVYFIRNDSNNYLAYSEVIKCPHHELFKREFDITEWVDRFDD
;
A
#
# COMPACT_ATOMS: atom_id res chain seq x y z
N MET A 1 8.72 8.94 17.58
CA MET A 1 7.45 8.94 16.83
C MET A 1 6.60 7.77 17.32
N GLN A 2 5.36 7.57 16.85
CA GLN A 2 4.47 6.51 17.39
C GLN A 2 4.80 5.10 16.88
N PHE A 3 5.43 4.96 15.71
CA PHE A 3 5.77 3.68 15.08
C PHE A 3 7.28 3.58 14.76
N ASP A 4 8.11 3.63 15.80
CA ASP A 4 9.53 3.33 15.67
C ASP A 4 9.79 1.82 15.42
N VAL A 5 11.04 1.48 15.08
CA VAL A 5 11.50 0.09 14.84
C VAL A 5 11.07 -0.87 15.94
N LYS A 6 11.25 -0.46 17.20
CA LYS A 6 10.91 -1.29 18.36
C LYS A 6 9.41 -1.55 18.45
N THR A 7 8.59 -0.54 18.19
CA THR A 7 7.12 -0.63 18.24
C THR A 7 6.60 -1.52 17.11
N VAL A 8 7.06 -1.30 15.88
CA VAL A 8 6.65 -2.10 14.71
C VAL A 8 7.07 -3.57 14.90
N ASN A 9 8.31 -3.84 15.31
CA ASN A 9 8.78 -5.21 15.54
C ASN A 9 7.95 -5.93 16.61
N LYS A 10 7.61 -5.24 17.70
CA LYS A 10 6.73 -5.77 18.74
C LYS A 10 5.33 -6.10 18.21
N LEU A 11 4.73 -5.22 17.43
CA LEU A 11 3.39 -5.42 16.84
C LEU A 11 3.38 -6.58 15.84
N LEU A 12 4.46 -6.76 15.07
CA LEU A 12 4.61 -7.87 14.14
C LEU A 12 5.03 -9.19 14.82
N GLY A 13 5.42 -9.14 16.10
CA GLY A 13 5.91 -10.30 16.84
C GLY A 13 7.24 -10.83 16.31
N ILE A 14 8.15 -9.94 15.90
CA ILE A 14 9.47 -10.27 15.36
C ILE A 14 10.58 -9.67 16.22
N GLU A 15 11.73 -10.32 16.24
CA GLU A 15 12.93 -9.84 16.95
C GLU A 15 13.84 -9.00 16.06
N GLU A 16 13.90 -9.33 14.77
CA GLU A 16 14.85 -8.75 13.81
C GLU A 16 14.09 -8.10 12.64
N SER A 17 14.39 -6.83 12.35
CA SER A 17 13.64 -6.00 11.40
C SER A 17 13.60 -6.57 9.98
N TYR A 18 14.64 -7.33 9.56
CA TYR A 18 14.68 -7.95 8.22
C TYR A 18 13.57 -8.99 8.00
N LYS A 19 12.96 -9.53 9.07
CA LYS A 19 11.82 -10.46 9.00
C LYS A 19 10.48 -9.74 8.74
N ALA A 20 10.45 -8.41 8.84
CA ALA A 20 9.21 -7.65 8.79
C ALA A 20 8.47 -7.76 7.45
N PRO A 21 9.12 -7.69 6.27
CA PRO A 21 8.41 -7.82 5.01
C PRO A 21 7.69 -9.17 4.85
N GLU A 22 8.39 -10.28 5.12
CA GLU A 22 7.81 -11.62 5.04
C GLU A 22 6.66 -11.79 6.04
N LYS A 23 6.87 -11.38 7.30
CA LYS A 23 5.84 -11.47 8.33
C LYS A 23 4.62 -10.62 8.00
N MET A 24 4.84 -9.40 7.50
CA MET A 24 3.77 -8.50 7.08
C MET A 24 2.97 -9.09 5.92
N LEU A 25 3.63 -9.67 4.91
CA LEU A 25 2.94 -10.27 3.77
C LEU A 25 2.07 -11.46 4.20
N GLN A 26 2.60 -12.34 5.05
CA GLN A 26 1.84 -13.46 5.62
C GLN A 26 0.59 -12.98 6.36
N LEU A 27 0.73 -11.93 7.18
CA LEU A 27 -0.39 -11.33 7.91
C LEU A 27 -1.39 -10.66 6.96
N MET A 28 -0.93 -10.02 5.88
CA MET A 28 -1.81 -9.39 4.89
C MET A 28 -2.59 -10.41 4.07
N LEU A 29 -2.10 -11.64 3.90
CA LEU A 29 -2.81 -12.69 3.16
C LEU A 29 -3.66 -13.60 4.08
N ASP A 30 -3.67 -13.36 5.40
CA ASP A 30 -4.47 -14.11 6.36
C ASP A 30 -5.70 -13.30 6.79
N ASP A 31 -6.87 -13.67 6.28
CA ASP A 31 -8.14 -12.97 6.56
C ASP A 31 -8.56 -13.02 8.04
N GLN A 32 -8.08 -13.98 8.82
CA GLN A 32 -8.41 -14.11 10.23
C GLN A 32 -7.49 -13.23 11.10
N GLN A 33 -6.20 -13.18 10.77
CA GLN A 33 -5.22 -12.43 11.53
C GLN A 33 -5.12 -10.95 11.12
N ARG A 34 -5.31 -10.62 9.84
CA ARG A 34 -5.19 -9.26 9.29
C ARG A 34 -6.01 -8.21 10.06
N PRO A 35 -7.32 -8.41 10.33
CA PRO A 35 -8.10 -7.42 11.09
C PRO A 35 -7.63 -7.26 12.54
N GLY A 36 -7.08 -8.33 13.12
CA GLY A 36 -6.49 -8.32 14.45
C GLY A 36 -5.24 -7.44 14.50
N LEU A 37 -4.37 -7.56 13.49
CA LEU A 37 -3.18 -6.71 13.34
C LEU A 37 -3.57 -5.24 13.22
N PHE A 38 -4.54 -4.91 12.36
CA PHE A 38 -5.00 -3.53 12.20
C PHE A 38 -5.49 -2.92 13.52
N LYS A 39 -6.24 -3.67 14.32
CA LYS A 39 -6.68 -3.24 15.66
C LYS A 39 -5.50 -2.94 16.59
N GLN A 40 -4.44 -3.75 16.55
CA GLN A 40 -3.25 -3.52 17.37
C GLN A 40 -2.52 -2.24 16.98
N PHE A 41 -2.38 -1.96 15.68
CA PHE A 41 -1.81 -0.71 15.19
C PHE A 41 -2.71 0.50 15.53
N LEU A 42 -4.03 0.36 15.34
CA LEU A 42 -5.01 1.40 15.66
C LEU A 42 -5.09 1.73 17.16
N ALA A 43 -4.70 0.79 18.04
CA ALA A 43 -4.56 1.04 19.46
C ALA A 43 -3.35 1.93 19.81
N VAL A 44 -2.35 2.03 18.92
CA VAL A 44 -1.20 2.93 19.05
C VAL A 44 -1.50 4.29 18.45
N SER A 45 -2.13 4.34 17.27
CA SER A 45 -2.53 5.57 16.60
C SER A 45 -3.76 5.38 15.72
N THR A 46 -4.66 6.35 15.74
CA THR A 46 -5.80 6.41 14.81
C THR A 46 -5.60 7.42 13.68
N ASP A 47 -4.42 8.06 13.59
CA ASP A 47 -4.13 9.02 12.53
C ASP A 47 -3.68 8.29 11.26
N LEU A 48 -4.64 7.95 10.39
CA LEU A 48 -4.41 7.25 9.13
C LEU A 48 -3.94 8.16 7.98
N LYS A 49 -3.74 9.46 8.20
CA LYS A 49 -3.42 10.45 7.14
C LYS A 49 -1.97 10.39 6.66
N PHE A 50 -1.15 9.57 7.31
CA PHE A 50 0.29 9.46 7.06
C PHE A 50 0.67 8.00 6.94
N ASP A 51 1.76 7.73 6.24
CA ASP A 51 2.39 6.42 6.26
C ASP A 51 3.10 6.19 7.60
N TRP A 52 2.60 5.23 8.37
CA TRP A 52 3.19 4.86 9.67
C TRP A 52 4.54 4.17 9.53
N PHE A 53 4.86 3.61 8.36
CA PHE A 53 6.07 2.86 8.14
C PHE A 53 7.18 3.67 7.49
N HIS A 54 6.95 4.96 7.22
CA HIS A 54 7.92 5.83 6.56
C HIS A 54 9.30 5.79 7.27
N GLU A 55 9.34 6.11 8.57
CA GLU A 55 10.59 6.08 9.35
C GLU A 55 11.13 4.65 9.50
N TYR A 56 10.25 3.68 9.77
CA TYR A 56 10.64 2.27 9.88
C TYR A 56 11.37 1.78 8.62
N PHE A 57 10.85 2.12 7.44
CA PHE A 57 11.47 1.80 6.17
C PHE A 57 12.75 2.57 5.97
N GLU A 58 12.73 3.87 6.22
CA GLU A 58 13.90 4.73 6.09
C GLU A 58 15.10 4.25 6.91
N ASP A 59 14.87 3.72 8.11
CA ASP A 59 15.92 3.29 9.03
C ASP A 59 16.40 1.86 8.73
N GLU A 60 15.48 0.92 8.44
CA GLU A 60 15.80 -0.52 8.46
C GLU A 60 15.76 -1.19 7.08
N GLN A 61 14.94 -0.69 6.16
CA GLN A 61 14.62 -1.40 4.91
C GLN A 61 15.02 -0.65 3.65
N ALA A 62 15.21 0.67 3.75
CA ALA A 62 15.71 1.50 2.69
C ALA A 62 17.12 1.02 2.35
N GLU A 63 17.26 0.53 1.13
CA GLU A 63 18.53 0.20 0.52
C GLU A 63 19.35 1.47 0.25
N ARG A 64 19.54 2.35 1.24
CA ARG A 64 20.27 3.62 1.13
C ARG A 64 21.69 3.40 0.60
N LYS A 65 22.29 2.23 0.88
CA LYS A 65 23.63 1.86 0.41
C LYS A 65 23.68 1.28 -1.02
N SER A 66 22.68 0.51 -1.46
CA SER A 66 22.69 -0.17 -2.77
C SER A 66 21.85 0.56 -3.83
N LYS A 67 20.64 1.00 -3.50
CA LYS A 67 19.68 1.58 -4.47
C LYS A 67 19.38 3.07 -4.27
N LYS A 68 19.87 3.69 -3.18
CA LYS A 68 19.68 5.12 -2.86
C LYS A 68 18.22 5.58 -3.03
N GLN A 69 17.27 4.74 -2.61
CA GLN A 69 15.87 5.12 -2.62
C GLN A 69 15.66 6.23 -1.59
N ASP A 70 15.26 7.41 -2.07
CA ASP A 70 14.82 8.52 -1.22
C ASP A 70 13.30 8.45 -1.09
N PHE A 71 12.80 8.58 0.12
CA PHE A 71 11.36 8.64 0.35
C PHE A 71 10.82 10.02 -0.04
N THR A 72 9.59 10.07 -0.55
CA THR A 72 8.93 11.33 -0.91
C THR A 72 8.49 12.09 0.35
N PRO A 73 9.07 13.25 0.69
CA PRO A 73 8.67 13.98 1.88
C PRO A 73 7.18 14.37 1.85
N ASP A 74 6.55 14.42 3.02
CA ASP A 74 5.12 14.72 3.17
C ASP A 74 4.67 16.00 2.44
N SER A 75 5.52 17.03 2.47
CA SER A 75 5.27 18.31 1.78
C SER A 75 5.22 18.17 0.26
N VAL A 76 6.07 17.31 -0.31
CA VAL A 76 6.11 17.03 -1.76
C VAL A 76 4.90 16.19 -2.16
N ALA A 77 4.56 15.15 -1.38
CA ALA A 77 3.35 14.35 -1.60
C ALA A 77 2.08 15.22 -1.55
N THR A 78 2.01 16.15 -0.60
CA THR A 78 0.90 17.11 -0.47
C THR A 78 0.84 18.06 -1.68
N LEU A 79 1.98 18.57 -2.14
CA LEU A 79 2.04 19.44 -3.32
C LEU A 79 1.58 18.71 -4.58
N LEU A 80 2.11 17.51 -4.84
CA LEU A 80 1.75 16.69 -5.99
C LEU A 80 0.24 16.47 -6.07
N ASN A 81 -0.36 16.05 -4.95
CA ASN A 81 -1.79 15.81 -4.87
C ASN A 81 -2.62 17.08 -5.13
N ARG A 82 -2.17 18.25 -4.68
CA ARG A 82 -2.87 19.52 -4.99
C ARG A 82 -2.79 19.91 -6.46
N LEU A 83 -1.71 19.51 -7.14
CA LEU A 83 -1.55 19.74 -8.58
C LEU A 83 -2.45 18.80 -9.40
N THR A 84 -2.61 17.56 -8.98
CA THR A 84 -3.40 16.54 -9.69
C THR A 84 -4.89 16.55 -9.36
N ALA A 85 -5.28 16.97 -8.16
CA ALA A 85 -6.69 16.99 -7.68
C ALA A 85 -7.65 17.90 -8.48
N ARG A 86 -7.14 18.71 -9.43
CA ARG A 86 -7.93 19.75 -10.11
C ARG A 86 -8.46 19.38 -11.49
N GLN A 87 -8.17 18.19 -12.03
CA GLN A 87 -8.39 17.94 -13.46
C GLN A 87 -9.37 16.83 -13.84
N SER A 88 -9.85 16.00 -12.92
CA SER A 88 -10.76 14.91 -13.30
C SER A 88 -11.84 14.64 -12.26
N ASN A 89 -13.09 14.50 -12.73
CA ASN A 89 -14.17 13.81 -11.98
C ASN A 89 -13.93 12.28 -11.95
N ASP A 90 -12.67 11.86 -12.07
CA ASP A 90 -12.29 10.47 -12.18
C ASP A 90 -11.78 10.04 -10.81
N ASN A 91 -12.47 9.09 -10.20
CA ASN A 91 -12.15 8.58 -8.87
C ASN A 91 -11.06 7.49 -8.94
N ALA A 92 -10.27 7.49 -10.02
CA ALA A 92 -9.19 6.56 -10.28
C ALA A 92 -7.83 7.20 -10.02
N TYR A 93 -6.98 6.47 -9.31
CA TYR A 93 -5.60 6.83 -9.00
C TYR A 93 -4.64 5.80 -9.58
N TYR A 94 -3.49 6.26 -10.10
CA TYR A 94 -2.43 5.41 -10.61
C TYR A 94 -1.04 5.89 -10.19
N GLU A 95 -0.20 4.98 -9.67
CA GLU A 95 1.19 5.24 -9.27
C GLU A 95 2.11 4.05 -9.63
N VAL A 96 3.19 4.29 -10.37
CA VAL A 96 4.07 3.24 -10.95
C VAL A 96 5.25 2.82 -10.06
N ALA A 97 5.44 3.46 -8.91
CA ALA A 97 6.52 3.19 -7.95
C ALA A 97 6.11 3.65 -6.55
N ALA A 98 5.09 2.99 -6.00
CA ALA A 98 4.38 3.48 -4.82
C ALA A 98 5.19 3.37 -3.52
N GLY A 99 6.24 2.54 -3.46
CA GLY A 99 6.93 2.19 -2.23
C GLY A 99 5.95 1.62 -1.21
N THR A 100 5.87 2.24 -0.05
CA THR A 100 4.89 1.92 1.00
C THR A 100 3.55 2.66 0.82
N GLY A 101 3.41 3.52 -0.19
CA GLY A 101 2.17 4.21 -0.54
C GLY A 101 2.03 5.63 0.06
N GLY A 102 3.13 6.32 0.36
CA GLY A 102 3.06 7.65 0.99
C GLY A 102 2.24 8.69 0.20
N ILE A 103 2.40 8.73 -1.14
CA ILE A 103 1.65 9.63 -2.03
C ILE A 103 0.20 9.16 -2.15
N LEU A 104 -0.01 7.85 -2.35
CA LEU A 104 -1.32 7.21 -2.38
C LEU A 104 -2.17 7.53 -1.15
N ILE A 105 -1.61 7.45 0.06
CA ILE A 105 -2.31 7.76 1.33
C ILE A 105 -2.80 9.21 1.34
N LYS A 106 -2.00 10.14 0.82
CA LYS A 106 -2.41 11.55 0.71
C LYS A 106 -3.52 11.75 -0.30
N HIS A 107 -3.50 11.01 -1.40
CA HIS A 107 -4.58 11.05 -2.39
C HIS A 107 -5.89 10.57 -1.77
N TRP A 108 -5.87 9.36 -1.18
CA TRP A 108 -7.02 8.79 -0.48
C TRP A 108 -7.58 9.73 0.60
N TRP A 109 -6.71 10.36 1.39
CA TRP A 109 -7.16 11.31 2.40
C TRP A 109 -7.86 12.54 1.79
N ASN A 110 -7.36 13.02 0.65
CA ASN A 110 -8.01 14.11 -0.08
C ASN A 110 -9.37 13.69 -0.64
N ASP A 111 -9.51 12.47 -1.15
CA ASP A 111 -10.80 11.93 -1.62
C ASP A 111 -11.82 11.83 -0.47
N LEU A 112 -11.37 11.29 0.67
CA LEU A 112 -12.19 11.14 1.87
C LEU A 112 -12.66 12.49 2.42
N THR A 113 -11.85 13.54 2.30
CA THR A 113 -12.14 14.88 2.86
C THR A 113 -12.76 15.87 1.86
N HIS A 114 -12.57 15.68 0.55
CA HIS A 114 -13.33 16.40 -0.47
C HIS A 114 -14.80 15.99 -0.45
N ASN A 115 -15.05 14.70 -0.23
CA ASN A 115 -16.37 14.23 0.12
C ASN A 115 -16.63 14.50 1.61
N SER A 116 -17.90 14.64 1.98
CA SER A 116 -18.23 14.51 3.40
C SER A 116 -17.93 13.08 3.83
N ILE A 117 -17.35 12.88 5.02
CA ILE A 117 -17.19 11.54 5.60
C ILE A 117 -18.54 10.79 5.73
N PHE A 118 -19.66 11.52 5.71
CA PHE A 118 -21.01 10.96 5.72
C PHE A 118 -21.51 10.52 4.33
N THR A 119 -20.83 10.93 3.25
CA THR A 119 -21.21 10.64 1.86
C THR A 119 -20.13 9.91 1.08
N TYR A 120 -18.94 9.72 1.66
CA TYR A 120 -17.87 8.96 1.04
C TYR A 120 -18.24 7.48 0.95
N ASP A 121 -18.20 6.94 -0.26
CA ASP A 121 -18.39 5.51 -0.54
C ASP A 121 -17.07 4.95 -1.10
N PRO A 122 -16.33 4.09 -0.36
CA PRO A 122 -15.08 3.51 -0.83
C PRO A 122 -15.20 2.77 -2.17
N ARG A 123 -16.40 2.30 -2.53
CA ARG A 123 -16.66 1.57 -3.78
C ARG A 123 -16.67 2.47 -5.01
N SER A 124 -16.77 3.79 -4.80
CA SER A 124 -16.70 4.77 -5.88
C SER A 124 -15.27 5.14 -6.26
N TYR A 125 -14.25 4.65 -5.54
CA TYR A 125 -12.85 4.99 -5.72
C TYR A 125 -12.02 3.78 -6.13
N TRP A 126 -11.01 3.98 -6.98
CA TRP A 126 -10.10 2.95 -7.44
C TRP A 126 -8.65 3.40 -7.32
N TYR A 127 -7.82 2.63 -6.60
CA TYR A 127 -6.42 2.93 -6.38
C TYR A 127 -5.52 1.84 -6.98
N GLN A 128 -4.86 2.13 -8.10
CA GLN A 128 -3.90 1.23 -8.73
C GLN A 128 -2.47 1.67 -8.40
N ALA A 129 -1.69 0.76 -7.82
CA ALA A 129 -0.32 1.02 -7.43
C ALA A 129 0.60 -0.12 -7.92
N GLU A 130 1.77 0.24 -8.41
CA GLU A 130 2.82 -0.69 -8.82
C GLU A 130 4.04 -0.49 -7.91
N GLU A 131 4.67 -1.59 -7.51
CA GLU A 131 5.87 -1.57 -6.69
C GLU A 131 6.76 -2.77 -7.02
N MET A 132 8.08 -2.53 -7.12
CA MET A 132 9.05 -3.55 -7.50
C MET A 132 9.72 -4.22 -6.28
N SER A 133 9.75 -3.56 -5.12
CA SER A 133 10.46 -4.03 -3.94
C SER A 133 9.69 -5.11 -3.19
N ASP A 134 10.31 -6.29 -3.05
CA ASP A 134 9.88 -7.36 -2.13
C ASP A 134 9.69 -6.85 -0.70
N ARG A 135 10.44 -5.81 -0.31
CA ARG A 135 10.38 -5.23 1.02
C ARG A 135 9.18 -4.31 1.18
N ALA A 136 8.87 -3.50 0.18
CA ALA A 136 7.86 -2.44 0.29
C ALA A 136 6.43 -2.94 0.01
N ILE A 137 6.26 -3.91 -0.90
CA ILE A 137 4.94 -4.41 -1.30
C ILE A 137 4.06 -4.83 -0.10
N PRO A 138 4.55 -5.52 0.96
CA PRO A 138 3.69 -5.95 2.06
C PRO A 138 3.12 -4.78 2.86
N PHE A 139 3.85 -3.67 2.93
CA PHE A 139 3.45 -2.48 3.66
C PHE A 139 2.55 -1.57 2.83
N LEU A 140 2.71 -1.57 1.51
CA LEU A 140 1.72 -1.00 0.60
C LEU A 140 0.37 -1.71 0.77
N LEU A 141 0.36 -3.05 0.78
CA LEU A 141 -0.86 -3.85 1.02
C LEU A 141 -1.50 -3.52 2.36
N PHE A 142 -0.71 -3.44 3.43
CA PHE A 142 -1.20 -2.97 4.74
C PHE A 142 -1.84 -1.59 4.62
N ASN A 143 -1.14 -0.65 4.00
CA ASN A 143 -1.58 0.74 3.95
C ASN A 143 -2.86 0.93 3.14
N MET A 144 -3.05 0.18 2.06
CA MET A 144 -4.30 0.16 1.30
C MET A 144 -5.42 -0.49 2.12
N ALA A 145 -5.17 -1.65 2.71
CA ALA A 145 -6.20 -2.45 3.37
C ALA A 145 -6.71 -1.84 4.68
N ILE A 146 -5.84 -1.30 5.53
CA ILE A 146 -6.26 -0.66 6.78
C ILE A 146 -7.12 0.60 6.55
N ARG A 147 -6.98 1.24 5.37
CA ARG A 147 -7.70 2.44 4.97
C ARG A 147 -8.99 2.17 4.19
N GLY A 148 -9.36 0.90 4.03
CA GLY A 148 -10.61 0.52 3.36
C GLY A 148 -10.64 0.84 1.87
N MET A 149 -9.48 0.96 1.22
CA MET A 149 -9.36 1.29 -0.21
C MET A 149 -9.89 0.16 -1.12
N ASN A 150 -10.36 0.50 -2.31
CA ASN A 150 -10.59 -0.45 -3.40
C ASN A 150 -9.52 -0.24 -4.48
N GLY A 151 -8.96 -1.32 -5.03
CA GLY A 151 -7.93 -1.18 -6.05
C GLY A 151 -7.06 -2.41 -6.26
N VAL A 152 -5.87 -2.20 -6.79
CA VAL A 152 -4.90 -3.26 -7.06
C VAL A 152 -3.48 -2.80 -6.74
N ALA A 153 -2.72 -3.66 -6.06
CA ALA A 153 -1.28 -3.51 -5.91
C ALA A 153 -0.58 -4.56 -6.79
N ILE A 154 0.25 -4.11 -7.72
CA ILE A 154 0.99 -4.96 -8.66
C ILE A 154 2.44 -5.01 -8.23
N HIS A 155 2.94 -6.20 -7.92
CA HIS A 155 4.34 -6.42 -7.61
C HIS A 155 5.10 -6.63 -8.92
N CYS A 156 5.57 -5.56 -9.56
CA CYS A 156 6.18 -5.62 -10.88
C CYS A 156 7.35 -4.65 -11.07
N ASP A 157 8.16 -4.96 -12.07
CA ASP A 157 8.96 -3.94 -12.76
C ASP A 157 8.05 -3.25 -13.78
N SER A 158 7.68 -2.01 -13.46
CA SER A 158 6.75 -1.18 -14.23
C SER A 158 7.25 -0.87 -15.65
N LEU A 159 8.57 -0.98 -15.91
CA LEU A 159 9.17 -0.75 -17.23
C LEU A 159 9.13 -2.00 -18.10
N SER A 160 9.57 -3.14 -17.59
CA SER A 160 9.59 -4.40 -18.35
C SER A 160 8.24 -5.11 -18.38
N ARG A 161 7.30 -4.67 -17.52
CA ARG A 161 5.98 -5.29 -17.30
C ARG A 161 6.08 -6.75 -16.84
N ARG A 162 7.20 -7.13 -16.22
CA ARG A 162 7.38 -8.42 -15.55
C ARG A 162 6.78 -8.31 -14.15
N ALA A 163 5.90 -9.21 -13.76
CA ALA A 163 5.24 -9.16 -12.46
C ALA A 163 5.52 -10.44 -11.65
N LYS A 164 5.72 -10.29 -10.36
CA LYS A 164 5.74 -11.41 -9.42
C LYS A 164 4.33 -11.83 -9.06
N ASP A 165 3.52 -10.86 -8.64
CA ASP A 165 2.19 -11.09 -8.12
C ASP A 165 1.30 -9.88 -8.32
N VAL A 166 -0.01 -10.12 -8.29
CA VAL A 166 -1.04 -9.08 -8.26
C VAL A 166 -1.93 -9.31 -7.05
N TYR A 167 -2.23 -8.24 -6.33
CA TYR A 167 -3.07 -8.25 -5.15
C TYR A 167 -4.29 -7.36 -5.36
N PHE A 168 -5.46 -7.96 -5.40
CA PHE A 168 -6.72 -7.24 -5.46
C PHE A 168 -7.14 -6.81 -4.05
N ILE A 169 -7.43 -5.53 -3.89
CA ILE A 169 -7.79 -4.91 -2.62
C ILE A 169 -9.26 -4.52 -2.68
N ARG A 170 -10.09 -5.10 -1.80
CA ARG A 170 -11.54 -5.02 -1.92
C ARG A 170 -12.22 -4.60 -0.62
N ASN A 171 -13.04 -3.57 -0.69
CA ASN A 171 -14.03 -3.19 0.32
C ASN A 171 -15.40 -3.08 -0.36
N ASP A 172 -16.22 -4.13 -0.22
CA ASP A 172 -17.57 -4.22 -0.81
C ASP A 172 -18.64 -3.47 -0.01
N SER A 173 -18.26 -2.78 1.07
CA SER A 173 -19.15 -1.99 1.90
C SER A 173 -19.04 -0.50 1.60
N ASN A 174 -20.12 0.25 1.83
CA ASN A 174 -20.07 1.72 1.86
C ASN A 174 -19.53 2.26 3.20
N ASN A 175 -19.03 1.38 4.09
CA ASN A 175 -18.48 1.78 5.36
C ASN A 175 -17.02 2.19 5.18
N TYR A 176 -16.76 3.49 5.26
CA TYR A 176 -15.42 4.06 5.16
C TYR A 176 -14.48 3.70 6.31
N LEU A 177 -15.00 3.10 7.39
CA LEU A 177 -14.22 2.56 8.51
C LEU A 177 -13.93 1.05 8.37
N ALA A 178 -14.51 0.39 7.36
CA ALA A 178 -14.23 -1.02 7.12
C ALA A 178 -12.84 -1.20 6.51
N TYR A 179 -12.16 -2.27 6.89
CA TYR A 179 -10.90 -2.67 6.27
C TYR A 179 -11.17 -3.38 4.94
N SER A 180 -10.21 -3.31 4.04
CA SER A 180 -10.27 -4.09 2.80
C SER A 180 -9.71 -5.49 2.99
N GLU A 181 -10.24 -6.39 2.18
CA GLU A 181 -9.62 -7.68 1.90
C GLU A 181 -8.40 -7.52 1.01
N VAL A 182 -7.48 -8.48 1.11
CA VAL A 182 -6.29 -8.56 0.27
C VAL A 182 -6.29 -9.94 -0.37
N ILE A 183 -6.52 -9.99 -1.69
CA ILE A 183 -6.71 -11.22 -2.43
C ILE A 183 -5.56 -11.35 -3.43
N LYS A 184 -4.70 -12.35 -3.26
CA LYS A 184 -3.67 -12.67 -4.26
C LYS A 184 -4.34 -13.26 -5.50
N CYS A 185 -4.19 -12.60 -6.64
CA CYS A 185 -4.72 -13.08 -7.91
C CYS A 185 -3.93 -14.31 -8.39
N PRO A 186 -4.59 -15.33 -8.96
CA PRO A 186 -3.89 -16.44 -9.58
C PRO A 186 -3.13 -15.96 -10.83
N HIS A 187 -1.99 -16.58 -11.10
CA HIS A 187 -1.22 -16.33 -12.32
C HIS A 187 -1.96 -16.89 -13.54
N HIS A 188 -2.86 -16.09 -14.10
CA HIS A 188 -3.76 -16.46 -15.19
C HIS A 188 -3.69 -15.43 -16.33
N GLU A 189 -3.86 -15.85 -17.58
CA GLU A 189 -3.76 -15.00 -18.78
C GLU A 189 -4.74 -13.81 -18.77
N LEU A 190 -5.88 -13.96 -18.10
CA LEU A 190 -6.83 -12.86 -17.87
C LEU A 190 -6.17 -11.68 -17.14
N PHE A 191 -5.46 -11.94 -16.04
CA PHE A 191 -4.80 -10.89 -15.26
C PHE A 191 -3.57 -10.34 -15.98
N LYS A 192 -2.91 -11.15 -16.81
CA LYS A 192 -1.83 -10.65 -17.67
C LYS A 192 -2.35 -9.61 -18.65
N ARG A 193 -3.46 -9.89 -19.31
CA ARG A 193 -4.08 -8.95 -20.25
C ARG A 193 -4.62 -7.70 -19.53
N GLU A 194 -5.28 -7.88 -18.40
CA GLU A 194 -5.92 -6.78 -17.66
C GLU A 194 -4.90 -5.78 -17.11
N PHE A 195 -3.78 -6.28 -16.57
CA PHE A 195 -2.77 -5.46 -15.90
C PHE A 195 -1.53 -5.22 -16.76
N ASP A 196 -1.62 -5.49 -18.07
CA ASP A 196 -0.52 -5.33 -19.03
C ASP A 196 0.77 -5.99 -18.53
N ILE A 197 0.71 -7.27 -18.14
CA ILE A 197 1.85 -8.06 -17.65
C ILE A 197 2.38 -8.93 -18.78
N THR A 198 3.65 -8.74 -19.13
CA THR A 198 4.37 -9.52 -20.14
C THR A 198 4.58 -10.96 -19.66
N GLU A 199 5.10 -11.13 -18.45
CA GLU A 199 5.43 -12.43 -17.86
C GLU A 199 5.34 -12.44 -16.33
N TRP A 200 5.03 -13.62 -15.78
CA TRP A 200 5.12 -13.89 -14.35
C TRP A 200 6.53 -14.36 -14.00
N VAL A 201 7.13 -13.80 -12.95
CA VAL A 201 8.51 -14.10 -12.55
C VAL A 201 8.60 -14.37 -11.06
N ASP A 202 9.53 -15.22 -10.62
CA ASP A 202 9.80 -15.41 -9.18
C ASP A 202 10.74 -14.32 -8.63
N ARG A 203 11.58 -13.76 -9.50
CA ARG A 203 12.56 -12.71 -9.19
C ARG A 203 12.75 -11.78 -10.38
N PHE A 204 13.08 -10.52 -10.11
CA PHE A 204 13.57 -9.61 -11.14
C PHE A 204 15.04 -9.92 -11.39
N ASP A 205 15.47 -9.93 -12.65
CA ASP A 205 16.89 -10.10 -12.98
C ASP A 205 17.60 -8.76 -12.71
N ASP A 206 18.72 -8.81 -12.00
CA ASP A 206 19.58 -7.65 -11.70
C ASP A 206 20.36 -7.16 -12.94
#